data_AF-A0A1Y2F967-F1
#
_entry.id   AF-A0A1Y2F967-F1
#
_cell.length_a   1.000
_cell.length_b   1.000
_cell.length_c   1.000
_cell.angle_alpha   90.00
_cell.angle_beta   90.00
_cell.angle_gamma   90.00
#
_symmetry.space_group_name_H-M   'P 1'
#
loop_
_entity.id
_entity.type
_entity.pdbx_description
1 polymer ?
#
loop_
_entity_poly.entity_id
_entity_poly.type
_entity_poly.pdbx_seq_one_letter_code
_entity_poly.pdbx_strand_id
1 'polypeptide(L)'
;MSDMTEIALIEKLTGVLRKGRVKTNLSRDQLVTNIVDATWPEPVARCFVVDTNYWLAHLGLLEGLIQRFDQSRVLLVLPWVALGELDGLKLQEKRYTGTSQSISVAEQAQRANKFISKHLGHAKGLYAQQIDEIIDPNQINDDGILDCARYIKERRKVPVTLLSNDVNLGNKFKVLGMGSMVWENGLQPDDVLRRVLGNWKQGTSDYLARKESVQLILDSDDDDDEHMAMDVEVPPYLSVLA
;
A
#
# COMPACT_ATOMS: atom_id res chain seq x y z
N MET A 1 1.88 30.56 -10.19
CA MET A 1 3.15 29.80 -10.06
C MET A 1 2.92 28.27 -10.10
N SER A 2 1.81 27.77 -10.67
CA SER A 2 1.46 26.33 -10.69
C SER A 2 1.73 25.62 -12.03
N ASP A 3 1.98 26.35 -13.12
CA ASP A 3 2.07 25.76 -14.47
C ASP A 3 3.45 25.16 -14.81
N MET A 4 4.53 25.64 -14.20
CA MET A 4 5.88 25.20 -14.61
C MET A 4 6.20 23.75 -14.20
N THR A 5 5.60 23.24 -13.13
CA THR A 5 5.77 21.85 -12.68
C THR A 5 5.01 20.86 -13.55
N GLU A 6 3.83 21.24 -14.04
CA GLU A 6 2.98 20.39 -14.86
C GLU A 6 3.56 20.23 -16.27
N ILE A 7 4.07 21.31 -16.86
CA ILE A 7 4.75 21.28 -18.17
C ILE A 7 6.02 20.42 -18.10
N ALA A 8 6.82 20.55 -17.04
CA ALA A 8 8.04 19.75 -16.86
C ALA A 8 7.75 18.24 -16.72
N LEU A 9 6.66 17.88 -16.05
CA LEU A 9 6.24 16.47 -15.91
C LEU A 9 5.77 15.90 -17.26
N ILE A 10 5.02 16.69 -18.03
CA ILE A 10 4.55 16.32 -19.38
C ILE A 10 5.73 16.13 -20.35
N GLU A 11 6.74 17.00 -20.30
CA GLU A 11 7.95 16.86 -21.13
C GLU A 11 8.76 15.60 -20.75
N LYS A 12 8.85 15.29 -19.46
CA LYS A 12 9.53 14.08 -18.96
C LYS A 12 8.80 12.80 -19.43
N LEU A 13 7.46 12.78 -19.36
CA LEU A 13 6.63 11.64 -19.79
C LEU A 13 6.60 11.46 -21.30
N THR A 14 6.51 12.55 -22.08
CA THR A 14 6.60 12.48 -23.55
C THR A 14 8.00 12.06 -24.02
N GLY A 15 9.05 12.38 -23.26
CA GLY A 15 10.40 11.87 -23.47
C GLY A 15 10.52 10.35 -23.29
N VAL A 16 9.82 9.79 -22.30
CA VAL A 16 9.77 8.33 -22.03
C VAL A 16 8.97 7.61 -23.12
N LEU A 17 7.82 8.16 -23.53
CA LEU A 17 6.99 7.58 -24.60
C LEU A 17 7.66 7.62 -25.98
N ARG A 18 8.56 8.56 -26.25
CA ARG A 18 9.35 8.55 -27.51
C ARG A 18 10.41 7.47 -27.58
N LYS A 19 10.88 6.96 -26.43
CA LYS A 19 11.85 5.84 -26.37
C LYS A 19 11.16 4.47 -26.48
N GLY A 20 9.87 4.40 -26.15
CA GLY A 20 9.01 3.23 -26.38
C GLY A 20 8.29 3.35 -27.72
N ARG A 21 8.42 2.35 -28.60
CA ARG A 21 7.85 2.36 -29.95
C ARG A 21 6.32 2.17 -29.91
N VAL A 22 5.55 3.17 -29.49
CA VAL A 22 4.07 3.16 -29.54
C VAL A 22 3.57 4.45 -30.17
N LYS A 23 3.01 4.34 -31.38
CA LYS A 23 2.26 5.42 -32.01
C LYS A 23 0.85 5.41 -31.40
N THR A 24 0.54 6.32 -30.48
CA THR A 24 -0.84 6.53 -30.01
C THR A 24 -1.39 7.85 -30.53
N ASN A 25 -2.50 7.78 -31.27
CA ASN A 25 -3.29 8.94 -31.72
C ASN A 25 -4.22 9.45 -30.60
N LEU A 26 -3.69 9.70 -29.41
CA LEU A 26 -4.48 10.22 -28.29
C LEU A 26 -4.30 11.74 -28.20
N SER A 27 -5.40 12.48 -28.07
CA SER A 27 -5.36 13.94 -27.92
C SER A 27 -4.69 14.34 -26.60
N ARG A 28 -4.17 15.57 -26.51
CA ARG A 28 -3.56 16.11 -25.27
C ARG A 28 -4.49 15.95 -24.06
N ASP A 29 -5.78 16.23 -24.23
CA ASP A 29 -6.78 16.11 -23.16
C ASP A 29 -7.03 14.65 -22.74
N GLN A 30 -6.90 13.69 -23.67
CA GLN A 30 -7.00 12.25 -23.39
C GLN A 30 -5.75 11.69 -22.69
N LEU A 31 -4.57 12.30 -22.90
CA LEU A 31 -3.36 11.91 -22.20
C LEU A 31 -3.36 12.41 -20.76
N VAL A 32 -3.87 13.63 -20.52
CA VAL A 32 -3.98 14.21 -19.16
C VAL A 32 -5.04 13.48 -18.33
N THR A 33 -6.14 13.01 -18.93
CA THR A 33 -7.19 12.25 -18.23
C THR A 33 -6.89 10.77 -18.03
N ASN A 34 -5.94 10.19 -18.76
CA ASN A 34 -5.50 8.79 -18.60
C ASN A 34 -4.17 8.64 -17.87
N ILE A 35 -3.56 9.74 -17.41
CA ILE A 35 -2.66 9.64 -16.26
C ILE A 35 -3.59 9.30 -15.11
N VAL A 36 -3.69 8.01 -14.82
CA VAL A 36 -4.23 7.54 -13.55
C VAL A 36 -3.43 8.29 -12.51
N ASP A 37 -4.02 9.33 -11.94
CA ASP A 37 -3.41 10.10 -10.89
C ASP A 37 -3.42 9.18 -9.68
N ALA A 38 -2.46 8.25 -9.66
CA ALA A 38 -2.18 7.32 -8.57
C ALA A 38 -1.49 8.14 -7.47
N THR A 39 -2.15 9.23 -7.09
CA THR A 39 -1.75 10.10 -6.02
C THR A 39 -2.04 9.36 -4.72
N TRP A 40 -1.08 9.44 -3.82
CA TRP A 40 -1.24 8.91 -2.48
C TRP A 40 -2.46 9.59 -1.83
N PRO A 41 -3.49 8.82 -1.42
CA PRO A 41 -4.67 9.43 -0.84
C PRO A 41 -4.33 9.97 0.55
N GLU A 42 -4.90 11.10 0.94
CA GLU A 42 -4.76 11.66 2.29
C GLU A 42 -6.15 11.98 2.87
N PRO A 43 -6.37 11.77 4.19
CA PRO A 43 -5.44 11.19 5.16
C PRO A 43 -5.37 9.65 5.14
N VAL A 44 -4.21 9.06 5.49
CA VAL A 44 -4.03 7.62 5.70
C VAL A 44 -3.58 7.32 7.12
N ALA A 45 -4.36 6.54 7.86
CA ALA A 45 -4.06 6.14 9.23
C ALA A 45 -3.17 4.89 9.30
N ARG A 46 -3.30 3.99 8.31
CA ARG A 46 -2.57 2.73 8.23
C ARG A 46 -2.60 2.15 6.82
N CYS A 47 -1.57 1.39 6.46
CA CYS A 47 -1.54 0.62 5.22
C CYS A 47 -1.62 -0.88 5.46
N PHE A 48 -2.36 -1.55 4.56
CA PHE A 48 -2.34 -2.99 4.37
C PHE A 48 -1.58 -3.33 3.10
N VAL A 49 -0.40 -3.91 3.26
CA VAL A 49 0.38 -4.44 2.13
C VAL A 49 -0.10 -5.86 1.86
N VAL A 50 -0.46 -6.16 0.62
CA VAL A 50 -1.14 -7.41 0.23
C VAL A 50 -0.26 -8.23 -0.70
N ASP A 51 -0.03 -9.49 -0.34
CA ASP A 51 0.75 -10.43 -1.17
C ASP A 51 -0.07 -11.01 -2.34
N THR A 52 0.62 -11.64 -3.30
CA THR A 52 0.01 -12.24 -4.49
C THR A 52 -1.06 -13.28 -4.14
N ASN A 53 -0.80 -14.12 -3.14
CA ASN A 53 -1.73 -15.18 -2.74
C ASN A 53 -3.05 -14.63 -2.19
N TYR A 54 -3.01 -13.54 -1.44
CA TYR A 54 -4.21 -12.85 -0.97
C TYR A 54 -5.01 -12.27 -2.13
N TRP A 55 -4.36 -11.68 -3.13
CA TRP A 55 -5.04 -11.19 -4.33
C TRP A 55 -5.75 -12.32 -5.08
N LEU A 56 -5.18 -13.52 -5.12
CA LEU A 56 -5.81 -14.68 -5.76
C LEU A 56 -7.02 -15.20 -4.97
N ALA A 57 -6.90 -15.28 -3.64
CA ALA A 57 -7.84 -16.01 -2.80
C ALA A 57 -8.94 -15.16 -2.15
N HIS A 58 -8.73 -13.86 -1.94
CA HIS A 58 -9.51 -13.08 -0.97
C HIS A 58 -10.09 -11.76 -1.51
N LEU A 59 -10.38 -11.68 -2.82
CA LEU A 59 -10.88 -10.45 -3.47
C LEU A 59 -12.12 -9.82 -2.79
N GLY A 60 -13.06 -10.62 -2.29
CA GLY A 60 -14.26 -10.08 -1.60
C GLY A 60 -13.93 -9.36 -0.30
N LEU A 61 -12.93 -9.86 0.45
CA LEU A 61 -12.43 -9.18 1.64
C LEU A 61 -11.73 -7.87 1.28
N LEU A 62 -10.88 -7.90 0.24
CA LEU A 62 -10.17 -6.72 -0.26
C LEU A 62 -11.14 -5.64 -0.76
N GLU A 63 -12.20 -6.01 -1.49
CA GLU A 63 -13.25 -5.07 -1.93
C GLU A 63 -13.92 -4.39 -0.74
N GLY A 64 -14.29 -5.17 0.27
CA GLY A 64 -14.91 -4.63 1.47
C GLY A 64 -14.00 -3.68 2.25
N LEU A 65 -12.68 -3.92 2.27
CA LEU A 65 -11.71 -3.00 2.88
C LEU A 65 -11.55 -1.71 2.06
N ILE A 66 -11.43 -1.81 0.73
CA ILE A 66 -11.35 -0.65 -0.19
C ILE A 66 -12.55 0.28 0.01
N GLN A 67 -13.76 -0.28 0.10
CA GLN A 67 -15.00 0.48 0.28
C GLN A 67 -15.09 1.21 1.63
N ARG A 68 -14.28 0.81 2.63
CA ARG A 68 -14.27 1.38 3.97
C ARG A 68 -13.18 2.42 4.18
N PHE A 69 -12.47 2.81 3.11
CA PHE A 69 -11.37 3.76 3.20
C PHE A 69 -11.79 5.08 3.85
N ASP A 70 -12.94 5.66 3.45
CA ASP A 70 -13.35 6.98 3.94
C ASP A 70 -13.61 6.99 5.47
N GLN A 71 -14.05 5.87 6.05
CA GLN A 71 -14.30 5.75 7.49
C GLN A 71 -13.07 5.27 8.27
N SER A 72 -12.30 4.34 7.71
CA SER A 72 -11.20 3.69 8.42
C SER A 72 -9.84 4.34 8.20
N ARG A 73 -9.69 5.09 7.10
CA ARG A 73 -8.42 5.61 6.58
C ARG A 73 -7.36 4.53 6.41
N VAL A 74 -7.79 3.28 6.16
CA VAL A 74 -6.90 2.15 5.87
C VAL A 74 -6.75 1.99 4.37
N LEU A 75 -5.52 2.14 3.89
CA LEU A 75 -5.18 2.02 2.48
C LEU A 75 -4.71 0.60 2.17
N LEU A 76 -5.31 -0.04 1.16
CA LEU A 76 -4.72 -1.26 0.59
C LEU A 76 -3.62 -0.86 -0.38
N VAL A 77 -2.46 -1.46 -0.21
CA VAL A 77 -1.30 -1.26 -1.07
C VAL A 77 -0.99 -2.55 -1.82
N LEU A 78 -0.96 -2.44 -3.14
CA LEU A 78 -0.50 -3.45 -4.08
C LEU A 78 0.99 -3.23 -4.36
N PRO A 79 1.89 -4.13 -3.92
CA PRO A 79 3.31 -4.09 -4.28
C PRO A 79 3.51 -4.25 -5.79
N TRP A 80 4.55 -3.60 -6.32
CA TRP A 80 4.92 -3.73 -7.72
C TRP A 80 5.26 -5.19 -8.11
N VAL A 81 5.97 -5.90 -7.23
CA VAL A 81 6.32 -7.32 -7.45
C VAL A 81 5.07 -8.20 -7.53
N ALA A 82 4.08 -8.00 -6.65
CA ALA A 82 2.84 -8.76 -6.67
C ALA A 82 2.04 -8.54 -7.96
N LEU A 83 2.03 -7.30 -8.48
CA LEU A 83 1.41 -7.01 -9.77
C LEU A 83 2.09 -7.77 -10.92
N GLY A 84 3.44 -7.84 -10.92
CA GLY A 84 4.21 -8.61 -11.89
C GLY A 84 3.97 -10.11 -11.82
N GLU A 85 3.91 -10.68 -10.62
CA GLU A 85 3.60 -12.10 -10.39
C GLU A 85 2.20 -12.46 -10.90
N LEU A 86 1.19 -11.64 -10.59
CA LEU A 86 -0.17 -11.82 -11.07
C LEU A 86 -0.25 -11.79 -12.60
N ASP A 87 0.57 -10.98 -13.28
CA ASP A 87 0.60 -10.96 -14.75
C ASP A 87 1.25 -12.23 -15.33
N GLY A 88 2.32 -12.70 -14.71
CA GLY A 88 2.99 -13.95 -15.10
C GLY A 88 2.10 -15.19 -14.98
N LEU A 89 1.24 -15.25 -13.95
CA LEU A 89 0.34 -16.38 -13.71
C LEU A 89 -0.75 -16.55 -14.78
N LYS A 90 -1.19 -15.46 -15.43
CA LYS A 90 -2.21 -15.52 -16.50
C LYS A 90 -1.76 -16.36 -17.71
N LEU A 91 -0.46 -16.45 -17.95
CA LEU A 91 0.10 -17.06 -19.16
C LEU A 91 0.29 -18.58 -19.05
N GLN A 92 0.15 -19.16 -17.85
CA GLN A 92 0.45 -20.56 -17.60
C GLN A 92 -0.64 -21.54 -18.06
N GLU A 93 -1.83 -21.04 -18.40
CA GLU A 93 -3.00 -21.87 -18.72
C GLU A 93 -2.96 -22.56 -20.10
N LYS A 94 -2.09 -22.12 -21.01
CA LYS A 94 -2.03 -22.67 -22.38
C LYS A 94 -1.50 -24.11 -22.47
N ARG A 95 -1.16 -24.76 -21.34
CA ARG A 95 -0.47 -26.07 -21.34
C ARG A 95 -1.23 -27.24 -20.75
N TYR A 96 -2.39 -27.05 -20.11
CA TYR A 96 -3.15 -28.15 -19.51
C TYR A 96 -4.65 -28.07 -19.84
N THR A 97 -5.03 -28.68 -20.96
CA THR A 97 -6.41 -29.06 -21.26
C THR A 97 -6.75 -30.32 -20.46
N GLY A 98 -7.05 -30.15 -19.17
CA GLY A 98 -7.40 -31.25 -18.27
C GLY A 98 -8.58 -30.87 -17.41
N THR A 99 -9.69 -31.58 -17.60
CA THR A 99 -10.94 -31.51 -16.83
C THR A 99 -10.70 -31.60 -15.33
N SER A 100 -10.84 -30.48 -14.61
CA SER A 100 -11.05 -30.45 -13.15
C SER A 100 -11.87 -29.22 -12.80
N GLN A 101 -12.91 -29.39 -11.99
CA GLN A 101 -13.92 -28.37 -11.63
C GLN A 101 -13.40 -27.23 -10.72
N SER A 102 -12.09 -27.15 -10.48
CA SER A 102 -11.45 -26.08 -9.71
C SER A 102 -11.01 -24.95 -10.64
N ILE A 103 -11.39 -23.72 -10.31
CA ILE A 103 -10.92 -22.50 -11.00
C ILE A 103 -9.39 -22.53 -11.06
N SER A 104 -8.84 -22.44 -12.26
CA SER A 104 -7.39 -22.52 -12.43
C SER A 104 -6.69 -21.32 -11.77
N VAL A 105 -5.40 -21.46 -11.45
CA VAL A 105 -4.60 -20.33 -10.94
C VAL A 105 -4.56 -19.17 -11.95
N ALA A 106 -4.58 -19.47 -13.25
CA ALA A 106 -4.60 -18.44 -14.28
C ALA A 106 -5.95 -17.71 -14.35
N GLU A 107 -7.08 -18.40 -14.18
CA GLU A 107 -8.39 -17.77 -14.04
C GLU A 107 -8.47 -16.89 -12.79
N GLN A 108 -7.92 -17.35 -11.66
CA GLN A 108 -7.82 -16.54 -10.43
C GLN A 108 -6.97 -15.28 -10.66
N ALA A 109 -5.81 -15.42 -11.31
CA ALA A 109 -4.96 -14.30 -11.66
C ALA A 109 -5.66 -13.31 -12.61
N GLN A 110 -6.41 -13.80 -13.60
CA GLN A 110 -7.22 -12.96 -14.48
C GLN A 110 -8.30 -12.20 -13.72
N ARG A 111 -8.99 -12.86 -12.76
CA ARG A 111 -9.99 -12.22 -11.89
C ARG A 111 -9.36 -11.15 -11.01
N ALA A 112 -8.21 -11.44 -10.39
CA ALA A 112 -7.47 -10.50 -9.57
C ALA A 112 -7.03 -9.26 -10.38
N ASN A 113 -6.51 -9.47 -11.59
CA ASN A 113 -6.13 -8.36 -12.45
C ASN A 113 -7.32 -7.51 -12.90
N LYS A 114 -8.44 -8.13 -13.30
CA LYS A 114 -9.68 -7.39 -13.59
C LYS A 114 -10.16 -6.60 -12.37
N PHE A 115 -10.05 -7.19 -11.18
CA PHE A 115 -10.38 -6.52 -9.92
C PHE A 115 -9.50 -5.30 -9.66
N ILE A 116 -8.18 -5.44 -9.82
CA ILE A 116 -7.21 -4.34 -9.66
C ILE A 116 -7.52 -3.24 -10.67
N SER A 117 -7.68 -3.58 -11.96
CA SER A 117 -8.01 -2.60 -13.00
C SER A 117 -9.34 -1.87 -12.77
N LYS A 118 -10.34 -2.53 -12.16
CA LYS A 118 -11.61 -1.90 -11.81
C LYS A 118 -11.46 -0.83 -10.71
N HIS A 119 -10.54 -1.02 -9.77
CA HIS A 119 -10.43 -0.18 -8.57
C HIS A 119 -9.27 0.82 -8.62
N LEU A 120 -8.17 0.46 -9.26
CA LEU A 120 -6.98 1.32 -9.33
C LEU A 120 -7.31 2.59 -10.12
N GLY A 121 -7.08 3.75 -9.52
CA GLY A 121 -7.45 5.05 -10.10
C GLY A 121 -8.92 5.45 -9.93
N HIS A 122 -9.78 4.54 -9.48
CA HIS A 122 -11.22 4.78 -9.31
C HIS A 122 -11.67 4.74 -7.85
N ALA A 123 -10.94 4.03 -6.99
CA ALA A 123 -11.23 3.90 -5.57
C ALA A 123 -10.07 4.44 -4.72
N LYS A 124 -10.39 5.31 -3.75
CA LYS A 124 -9.40 5.87 -2.81
C LYS A 124 -8.75 4.82 -1.91
N GLY A 125 -9.42 3.69 -1.69
CA GLY A 125 -8.96 2.62 -0.79
C GLY A 125 -7.91 1.69 -1.38
N LEU A 126 -7.49 1.88 -2.64
CA LEU A 126 -6.47 1.06 -3.29
C LEU A 126 -5.38 1.95 -3.87
N TYR A 127 -4.14 1.62 -3.53
CA TYR A 127 -2.94 2.24 -4.05
C TYR A 127 -2.01 1.17 -4.63
N ALA A 128 -1.40 1.44 -5.78
CA ALA A 128 -0.34 0.60 -6.31
C ALA A 128 1.00 1.33 -6.12
N GLN A 129 1.99 0.60 -5.60
CA GLN A 129 3.35 1.08 -5.44
C GLN A 129 3.88 1.60 -6.78
N GLN A 130 4.44 2.81 -6.78
CA GLN A 130 5.11 3.36 -7.97
C GLN A 130 6.52 2.78 -8.12
N ILE A 131 7.04 2.78 -9.34
CA ILE A 131 8.35 2.18 -9.65
C ILE A 131 9.53 2.86 -8.94
N ASP A 132 9.36 4.13 -8.52
CA ASP A 132 10.35 4.91 -7.79
C ASP A 132 10.15 4.88 -6.26
N GLU A 133 9.12 4.18 -5.77
CA GLU A 133 8.86 3.99 -4.35
C GLU A 133 9.58 2.75 -3.80
N ILE A 134 10.90 2.77 -3.88
CA ILE A 134 11.78 1.63 -3.54
C ILE A 134 12.85 2.10 -2.54
N ILE A 135 13.23 1.25 -1.59
CA ILE A 135 14.39 1.49 -0.72
C ILE A 135 15.63 0.77 -1.27
N ASP A 136 15.51 -0.52 -1.56
CA ASP A 136 16.57 -1.34 -2.14
C ASP A 136 16.11 -1.95 -3.48
N PRO A 137 16.66 -1.48 -4.61
CA PRO A 137 16.25 -1.93 -5.94
C PRO A 137 16.67 -3.37 -6.26
N ASN A 138 17.49 -4.01 -5.43
CA ASN A 138 17.93 -5.39 -5.64
C ASN A 138 16.98 -6.43 -5.05
N GLN A 139 15.93 -6.00 -4.34
CA GLN A 139 14.97 -6.89 -3.72
C GLN A 139 14.04 -7.49 -4.78
N ILE A 140 13.99 -8.82 -4.82
CA ILE A 140 13.18 -9.60 -5.77
C ILE A 140 12.22 -10.54 -5.01
N ASN A 141 11.14 -10.97 -5.67
CA ASN A 141 10.11 -11.86 -5.09
C ASN A 141 9.55 -11.29 -3.77
N ASP A 142 9.34 -12.13 -2.76
CA ASP A 142 8.86 -11.76 -1.42
C ASP A 142 9.62 -10.59 -0.78
N ASP A 143 10.92 -10.45 -1.05
CA ASP A 143 11.69 -9.36 -0.48
C ASP A 143 11.33 -8.00 -1.11
N GLY A 144 10.80 -7.98 -2.33
CA GLY A 144 10.21 -6.77 -2.91
C GLY A 144 8.88 -6.37 -2.26
N ILE A 145 8.12 -7.32 -1.72
CA ILE A 145 6.93 -7.01 -0.89
C ILE A 145 7.37 -6.36 0.44
N LEU A 146 8.47 -6.85 1.02
CA LEU A 146 9.07 -6.24 2.20
C LEU A 146 9.61 -4.84 1.92
N ASP A 147 10.28 -4.63 0.78
CA ASP A 147 10.76 -3.31 0.37
C ASP A 147 9.61 -2.29 0.24
N CYS A 148 8.51 -2.69 -0.39
CA CYS A 148 7.28 -1.88 -0.46
C CYS A 148 6.79 -1.47 0.94
N ALA A 149 6.68 -2.43 1.86
CA ALA A 149 6.24 -2.17 3.23
C ALA A 149 7.21 -1.25 3.99
N ARG A 150 8.52 -1.45 3.82
CA ARG A 150 9.54 -0.59 4.43
C ARG A 150 9.48 0.82 3.86
N TYR A 151 9.29 0.99 2.56
CA TYR A 151 9.14 2.31 1.95
C TYR A 151 8.00 3.09 2.62
N ILE A 152 6.82 2.48 2.76
CA ILE A 152 5.68 3.13 3.41
C ILE A 152 5.99 3.48 4.87
N LYS A 153 6.55 2.53 5.63
CA LYS A 153 6.88 2.75 7.04
C LYS A 153 7.94 3.85 7.23
N GLU A 154 9.01 3.80 6.45
CA GLU A 154 10.19 4.64 6.63
C GLU A 154 10.03 6.02 5.97
N ARG A 155 9.44 6.09 4.78
CA ARG A 155 9.31 7.32 3.97
C ARG A 155 7.97 8.01 4.15
N ARG A 156 6.86 7.26 4.20
CA ARG A 156 5.51 7.84 4.44
C ARG A 156 5.16 7.97 5.91
N LYS A 157 5.93 7.35 6.81
CA LYS A 157 5.69 7.34 8.28
C LYS A 157 4.31 6.79 8.65
N VAL A 158 3.77 5.90 7.83
CA VAL A 158 2.47 5.26 8.06
C VAL A 158 2.68 3.86 8.63
N PRO A 159 1.94 3.46 9.69
CA PRO A 159 1.98 2.09 10.19
C PRO A 159 1.59 1.08 9.10
N VAL A 160 2.30 -0.04 9.03
CA VAL A 160 2.07 -1.09 8.01
C VAL A 160 1.65 -2.40 8.67
N THR A 161 0.74 -3.11 8.02
CA THR A 161 0.37 -4.48 8.36
C THR A 161 0.29 -5.32 7.10
N LEU A 162 0.95 -6.47 7.08
CA LEU A 162 0.85 -7.44 5.98
C LEU A 162 -0.48 -8.19 6.05
N LEU A 163 -1.15 -8.35 4.92
CA LEU A 163 -2.19 -9.34 4.71
C LEU A 163 -1.60 -10.49 3.89
N SER A 164 -1.29 -11.61 4.55
CA SER A 164 -0.66 -12.78 3.95
C SER A 164 -0.91 -14.03 4.78
N ASN A 165 -1.08 -15.17 4.10
CA ASN A 165 -1.10 -16.48 4.73
C ASN A 165 0.29 -17.14 4.79
N ASP A 166 1.32 -16.48 4.25
CA ASP A 166 2.69 -16.96 4.29
C ASP A 166 3.32 -16.64 5.66
N VAL A 167 3.63 -17.70 6.41
CA VAL A 167 4.21 -17.60 7.76
C VAL A 167 5.61 -17.00 7.73
N ASN A 168 6.41 -17.31 6.71
CA ASN A 168 7.78 -16.80 6.60
C ASN A 168 7.76 -15.30 6.29
N LEU A 169 6.95 -14.87 5.33
CA LEU A 169 6.79 -13.45 5.02
C LEU A 169 6.23 -12.69 6.23
N GLY A 170 5.23 -13.24 6.91
CA GLY A 170 4.69 -12.66 8.14
C GLY A 170 5.73 -12.53 9.26
N ASN A 171 6.62 -13.51 9.42
CA ASN A 171 7.71 -13.43 10.40
C ASN A 171 8.75 -12.37 10.02
N LYS A 172 9.10 -12.22 8.73
CA LYS A 172 9.97 -11.14 8.26
C LYS A 172 9.39 -9.76 8.59
N PHE A 173 8.07 -9.56 8.44
CA PHE A 173 7.40 -8.30 8.84
C PHE A 173 7.52 -8.04 10.35
N LYS A 174 7.31 -9.06 11.19
CA LYS A 174 7.42 -8.93 12.65
C LYS A 174 8.84 -8.56 13.09
N VAL A 175 9.87 -9.14 12.49
CA VAL A 175 11.28 -8.80 12.76
C VAL A 175 11.55 -7.32 12.49
N LEU A 176 10.91 -6.74 11.47
CA LEU A 176 11.00 -5.32 11.15
C LEU A 176 10.05 -4.42 11.97
N GLY A 177 9.40 -4.96 13.01
CA GLY A 177 8.44 -4.23 13.84
C GLY A 177 7.20 -3.77 13.06
N MET A 178 6.70 -4.59 12.15
CA MET A 178 5.45 -4.39 11.40
C MET A 178 4.41 -5.45 11.77
N GLY A 179 3.13 -5.12 11.59
CA GLY A 179 2.04 -6.08 11.80
C GLY A 179 1.96 -7.12 10.69
N SER A 180 1.38 -8.27 10.99
CA SER A 180 0.99 -9.29 10.00
C SER A 180 -0.33 -9.93 10.42
N MET A 181 -1.22 -10.16 9.46
CA MET A 181 -2.51 -10.78 9.65
C MET A 181 -2.73 -11.86 8.60
N VAL A 182 -3.23 -13.00 9.08
CA VAL A 182 -3.58 -14.19 8.30
C VAL A 182 -5.09 -14.21 8.10
N TRP A 183 -5.53 -14.80 6.99
CA TRP A 183 -6.95 -14.97 6.72
C TRP A 183 -7.50 -16.13 7.54
N GLU A 184 -8.71 -15.94 8.05
CA GLU A 184 -9.47 -16.97 8.77
C GLU A 184 -10.83 -17.13 8.09
N ASN A 185 -11.36 -18.35 8.08
CA ASN A 185 -12.66 -18.60 7.46
C ASN A 185 -13.76 -17.74 8.11
N GLY A 186 -14.54 -17.05 7.27
CA GLY A 186 -15.60 -16.14 7.71
C GLY A 186 -15.13 -14.73 8.11
N LEU A 187 -13.83 -14.43 8.07
CA LEU A 187 -13.28 -13.11 8.43
C LEU A 187 -13.87 -12.00 7.55
N GLN A 188 -14.56 -11.04 8.16
CA GLN A 188 -15.16 -9.91 7.47
C GLN A 188 -14.25 -8.66 7.51
N PRO A 189 -14.41 -7.70 6.58
CA PRO A 189 -13.66 -6.46 6.58
C PRO A 189 -13.74 -5.69 7.91
N ASP A 190 -14.93 -5.65 8.53
CA ASP A 190 -15.15 -4.98 9.82
C ASP A 190 -14.31 -5.59 10.95
N ASP A 191 -14.09 -6.91 10.92
CA ASP A 191 -13.32 -7.64 11.93
C ASP A 191 -11.83 -7.39 11.77
N VAL A 192 -11.34 -7.37 10.52
CA VAL A 192 -9.96 -6.98 10.20
C VAL A 192 -9.67 -5.59 10.74
N LEU A 193 -10.52 -4.62 10.42
CA LEU A 193 -10.35 -3.25 10.88
C LEU A 193 -10.42 -3.15 12.41
N ARG A 194 -11.32 -3.91 13.06
CA ARG A 194 -11.42 -3.92 14.52
C ARG A 194 -10.16 -4.47 15.19
N ARG A 195 -9.57 -5.53 14.63
CA ARG A 195 -8.33 -6.15 15.17
C ARG A 195 -7.14 -5.19 15.10
N VAL A 196 -7.08 -4.35 14.06
CA VAL A 196 -5.90 -3.51 13.81
C VAL A 196 -6.05 -2.08 14.35
N LEU A 197 -7.25 -1.53 14.32
CA LEU A 197 -7.53 -0.15 14.73
C LEU A 197 -8.33 -0.04 16.04
N GLY A 198 -8.89 -1.14 16.56
CA GLY A 198 -9.84 -1.09 17.66
C GLY A 198 -11.22 -0.58 17.21
N ASN A 199 -11.76 0.45 17.89
CA ASN A 199 -13.08 1.02 17.58
C ASN A 199 -13.06 1.95 16.34
N TRP A 200 -12.75 1.39 15.18
CA TRP A 200 -12.58 2.14 13.92
C TRP A 200 -13.84 2.85 13.42
N LYS A 201 -15.03 2.46 13.88
CA LYS A 201 -16.30 3.14 13.53
C LYS A 201 -16.41 4.55 14.14
N GLN A 202 -15.51 4.92 15.05
CA GLN A 202 -15.34 6.28 15.58
C GLN A 202 -14.06 6.97 15.03
N GLY A 203 -13.37 6.34 14.07
CA GLY A 203 -11.94 6.49 13.75
C GLY A 203 -11.44 7.80 13.15
N THR A 204 -12.26 8.85 13.06
CA THR A 204 -11.77 10.17 12.63
C THR A 204 -11.06 10.93 13.76
N SER A 205 -11.46 10.70 15.02
CA SER A 205 -10.98 11.47 16.18
C SER A 205 -9.56 11.11 16.62
N ASP A 206 -9.23 9.81 16.69
CA ASP A 206 -7.94 9.34 17.21
C ASP A 206 -6.76 9.62 16.25
N TYR A 207 -7.02 9.61 14.93
CA TYR A 207 -6.00 9.93 13.92
C TYR A 207 -5.62 11.42 13.96
N LEU A 208 -6.63 12.31 14.02
CA LEU A 208 -6.40 13.75 14.14
C LEU A 208 -5.67 14.08 15.45
N ALA A 209 -6.09 13.48 16.56
CA ALA A 209 -5.42 13.65 17.86
C ALA A 209 -3.95 13.22 17.84
N ARG A 210 -3.61 12.10 17.18
CA ARG A 210 -2.21 11.66 17.02
C ARG A 210 -1.39 12.56 16.10
N LYS A 211 -1.98 13.04 15.00
CA LYS A 211 -1.29 13.95 14.07
C LYS A 211 -1.01 15.30 14.72
N GLU A 212 -1.97 15.85 15.46
CA GLU A 212 -1.81 17.08 16.25
C GLU A 212 -0.76 16.91 17.35
N SER A 213 -0.75 15.77 18.06
CA SER A 213 0.26 15.51 19.11
C SER A 213 1.69 15.42 18.57
N VAL A 214 1.88 14.84 17.37
CA VAL A 214 3.21 14.76 16.73
C VAL A 214 3.63 16.11 16.14
N GLN A 215 2.69 16.87 15.58
CA GLN A 215 2.98 18.22 15.06
C GLN A 215 3.37 19.18 16.19
N LEU A 216 2.69 19.12 17.33
CA LEU A 216 3.01 19.93 18.52
C LEU A 216 4.41 19.65 19.11
N ILE A 217 4.92 18.42 18.99
CA ILE A 217 6.27 18.06 19.42
C ILE A 217 7.33 18.60 18.46
N LEU A 218 7.03 18.62 17.15
CA LEU A 218 7.95 19.11 16.14
C LEU A 218 7.99 20.64 16.08
N ASP A 219 6.87 21.29 16.41
CA ASP A 219 6.78 22.75 16.47
C ASP A 219 7.33 23.32 17.81
N SER A 220 7.68 22.46 18.79
CA SER A 220 8.27 22.88 20.07
C SER A 220 9.81 22.89 20.12
N ASP A 221 10.48 22.47 19.03
CA ASP A 221 11.94 22.36 18.97
C ASP A 221 12.64 23.56 18.29
N ASP A 222 11.91 24.61 17.91
CA ASP A 222 12.44 25.76 17.15
C ASP A 222 12.52 27.09 17.92
N ASP A 223 12.19 27.14 19.21
CA ASP A 223 12.39 28.35 20.04
C ASP A 223 13.18 28.04 21.32
N ASP A 224 14.31 28.76 21.44
CA ASP A 224 15.15 29.01 22.62
C ASP A 224 16.37 28.11 22.90
N ASP A 225 17.51 28.57 22.35
CA ASP A 225 18.83 28.51 22.98
C ASP A 225 18.75 29.04 24.45
N GLU A 226 18.96 28.17 25.45
CA GLU A 226 19.89 28.37 26.59
C GLU A 226 19.65 27.32 27.69
N HIS A 227 20.73 26.62 28.05
CA HIS A 227 21.00 25.91 29.30
C HIS A 227 19.82 25.54 30.23
N MET A 228 19.54 24.23 30.36
CA MET A 228 19.40 23.52 31.66
C MET A 228 19.39 22.01 31.45
N ALA A 229 20.24 21.29 32.18
CA ALA A 229 20.13 19.85 32.33
C ALA A 229 18.87 19.56 33.17
N MET A 230 17.85 18.95 32.56
CA MET A 230 16.72 18.36 33.27
C MET A 230 16.79 16.85 33.14
N ASP A 231 16.84 16.18 34.30
CA ASP A 231 16.66 14.74 34.41
C ASP A 231 15.29 14.35 33.83
N VAL A 232 15.31 13.68 32.68
CA VAL A 232 14.10 13.14 32.06
C VAL A 232 13.79 11.79 32.72
N GLU A 233 12.77 11.76 33.57
CA GLU A 233 12.15 10.50 34.00
C GLU A 233 11.55 9.78 32.78
N VAL A 234 12.15 8.65 32.41
CA VAL A 234 11.66 7.78 31.33
C VAL A 234 10.38 7.07 31.81
N PRO A 235 9.26 7.15 31.06
CA PRO A 235 8.04 6.43 31.41
C PRO A 235 8.24 4.90 31.41
N PRO A 236 7.54 4.14 32.27
CA PRO A 236 7.88 2.75 32.63
C PRO A 236 7.67 1.68 31.55
N TYR A 237 7.48 2.04 30.27
CA TYR A 237 7.17 1.10 29.20
C TYR A 237 8.32 0.89 28.19
N LEU A 238 9.47 1.54 28.39
CA LEU A 238 10.68 1.37 27.58
C LEU A 238 11.77 0.51 28.25
N SER A 239 11.47 -0.19 29.34
CA SER A 239 12.43 -1.03 30.09
C SER A 239 12.31 -2.53 29.79
N VAL A 240 12.02 -2.91 28.55
CA VAL A 240 12.17 -4.30 28.11
C VAL A 240 13.00 -4.32 26.84
N LEU A 241 14.32 -4.30 27.02
CA LEU A 241 15.36 -4.95 26.22
C LEU A 241 16.71 -4.50 26.82
N ALA A 242 17.13 -5.18 27.87
CA ALA A 242 18.53 -5.31 28.28
C ALA A 242 18.98 -6.74 27.97
#